data_AF-D4JCL5-F1
#
_entry.id   AF-D4JCL5-F1
#
_cell.length_a   1.000
_cell.length_b   1.000
_cell.length_c   1.000
_cell.angle_alpha   90.00
_cell.angle_beta   90.00
_cell.angle_gamma   90.00
#
_symmetry.space_group_name_H-M   'P 1'
#
loop_
_entity.id
_entity.type
_entity.pdbx_description
1 polymer ?
#
loop_
_entity_poly.entity_id
_entity_poly.type
_entity_poly.pdbx_seq_one_letter_code
_entity_poly.pdbx_strand_id
1 'polypeptide(L)'
;MLPLCEALDISVNELLSGEKLSIINYQEKAEDNMLSLLKENEANRKRLFQTIVSIVTTIIASVSLIMMASFLNLNTIIRIFLISIALIIIILSIISIILTDSKTGYYECPSCHHQFMPTIHEYVKGYHTFTKRYLRCPKCKKTNLCRRKLK
;
A
#
# COMPACT_ATOMS: atom_id res chain seq x y z
N MET A 1 -39.93 24.09 21.30
CA MET A 1 -39.08 23.51 20.22
C MET A 1 -39.65 22.18 19.71
N LEU A 2 -40.02 21.23 20.58
CA LEU A 2 -40.75 20.00 20.22
C LEU A 2 -42.01 20.17 19.34
N PRO A 3 -42.93 21.13 19.57
CA PRO A 3 -44.15 21.21 18.77
C PRO A 3 -43.91 21.62 17.32
N LEU A 4 -42.76 22.26 17.01
CA LEU A 4 -42.40 22.60 15.63
C LEU A 4 -41.82 21.38 14.88
N CYS A 5 -41.05 20.54 15.58
CA CYS A 5 -40.52 19.29 15.05
C CYS A 5 -41.63 18.29 14.72
N GLU A 6 -42.67 18.23 15.55
CA GLU A 6 -43.84 17.36 15.37
C GLU A 6 -44.77 17.85 14.25
N ALA A 7 -44.94 19.17 14.10
CA ALA A 7 -45.72 19.75 13.00
C ALA A 7 -45.04 19.65 11.63
N LEU A 8 -43.70 19.57 11.57
CA LEU A 8 -42.92 19.43 10.34
C LEU A 8 -42.38 18.00 10.09
N ASP A 9 -42.65 17.05 11.00
CA ASP A 9 -42.16 15.66 10.97
C ASP A 9 -40.63 15.55 10.78
N ILE A 10 -39.87 16.31 11.59
CA ILE A 10 -38.39 16.34 11.55
C ILE A 10 -37.78 16.11 12.94
N SER A 11 -36.61 15.49 12.98
CA SER A 11 -35.86 15.25 14.22
C SER A 11 -35.10 16.51 14.68
N VAL A 12 -34.83 16.60 15.99
CA VAL A 12 -34.09 17.73 16.59
C VAL A 12 -32.70 17.90 15.96
N ASN A 13 -32.08 16.81 15.48
CA ASN A 13 -30.77 16.85 14.84
C ASN A 13 -30.82 17.46 13.43
N GLU A 14 -31.94 17.30 12.71
CA GLU A 14 -32.20 17.94 11.41
C GLU A 14 -32.44 19.44 11.57
N LEU A 15 -33.16 19.82 12.64
CA LEU A 15 -33.42 21.22 12.98
C LEU A 15 -32.12 21.97 13.35
N LEU A 16 -31.20 21.32 14.08
CA LEU A 16 -29.92 21.90 14.46
C LEU A 16 -28.90 21.91 13.31
N SER A 17 -29.04 21.00 12.34
CA SER A 17 -28.14 20.91 11.17
C SER A 17 -28.63 21.75 9.99
N GLY A 18 -29.88 22.25 10.01
CA GLY A 18 -30.46 23.05 8.95
C GLY A 18 -30.75 22.29 7.64
N GLU A 19 -30.64 20.96 7.67
CA GLU A 19 -30.81 20.07 6.51
C GLU A 19 -31.64 18.84 6.93
N LYS A 20 -32.61 18.44 6.09
CA LYS A 20 -33.39 17.22 6.30
C LYS A 20 -32.49 16.01 6.02
N LEU A 21 -32.21 15.23 7.06
CA LEU A 21 -31.39 14.03 6.97
C LEU A 21 -32.29 12.90 6.45
N SER A 22 -32.41 12.77 5.12
CA SER A 22 -33.06 11.60 4.56
C SER A 22 -32.28 10.34 4.98
N ILE A 23 -32.96 9.37 5.61
CA ILE A 23 -32.41 8.06 5.97
C ILE A 23 -31.80 7.37 4.73
N ILE A 24 -32.36 7.67 3.55
CA ILE A 24 -31.90 7.25 2.22
C ILE A 24 -30.46 7.73 1.95
N ASN A 25 -30.13 8.99 2.21
CA ASN A 25 -28.76 9.51 2.00
C ASN A 25 -27.76 8.90 2.98
N TYR A 26 -28.18 8.53 4.19
CA TYR A 26 -27.34 7.81 5.16
C TYR A 26 -27.05 6.38 4.71
N GLN A 27 -28.05 5.68 4.18
CA GLN A 27 -27.91 4.32 3.66
C GLN A 27 -27.06 4.28 2.39
N GLU A 28 -27.31 5.15 1.42
CA GLU A 28 -26.56 5.21 0.16
C GLU A 28 -25.07 5.48 0.43
N LYS A 29 -24.76 6.42 1.34
CA LYS A 29 -23.38 6.70 1.74
C LYS A 29 -22.72 5.55 2.51
N ALA A 30 -23.49 4.78 3.28
CA ALA A 30 -22.99 3.59 3.97
C ALA A 30 -22.70 2.45 2.98
N GLU A 31 -23.57 2.26 1.98
CA GLU A 31 -23.39 1.28 0.90
C GLU A 31 -22.19 1.63 0.02
N ASP A 32 -22.05 2.90 -0.38
CA ASP A 32 -20.90 3.37 -1.15
C ASP A 32 -19.58 3.19 -0.40
N ASN A 33 -19.56 3.53 0.90
CA ASN A 33 -18.38 3.29 1.73
C ASN A 33 -18.07 1.80 1.81
N MET A 34 -19.08 0.94 2.03
CA MET A 34 -18.87 -0.51 2.09
C MET A 34 -18.35 -1.07 0.75
N LEU A 35 -18.90 -0.63 -0.38
CA LEU A 35 -18.45 -1.02 -1.72
C LEU A 35 -17.01 -0.56 -2.00
N SER A 36 -16.64 0.64 -1.56
CA SER A 36 -15.27 1.15 -1.71
C SER A 36 -14.26 0.31 -0.91
N LEU A 37 -14.61 -0.06 0.34
CA LEU A 37 -13.78 -0.92 1.18
C LEU A 37 -13.63 -2.34 0.61
N LEU A 38 -14.71 -2.91 0.04
CA LEU A 38 -14.65 -4.22 -0.61
C LEU A 38 -13.73 -4.21 -1.84
N LYS A 39 -13.86 -3.18 -2.70
CA LYS A 39 -12.98 -3.01 -3.87
C LYS A 39 -11.52 -2.83 -3.46
N GLU A 40 -11.24 -2.06 -2.41
CA GLU A 40 -9.89 -1.88 -1.88
C GLU A 40 -9.32 -3.18 -1.29
N ASN A 41 -10.13 -3.95 -0.56
CA ASN A 41 -9.73 -5.25 -0.02
C ASN A 41 -9.41 -6.28 -1.12
N GLU A 42 -10.22 -6.36 -2.17
CA GLU A 42 -9.94 -7.23 -3.32
C GLU A 42 -8.65 -6.83 -4.04
N ALA A 43 -8.47 -5.53 -4.28
CA ALA A 43 -7.25 -5.01 -4.90
C ALA A 43 -6.02 -5.31 -4.02
N ASN A 44 -6.14 -5.15 -2.71
CA ASN A 44 -5.07 -5.46 -1.77
C ASN A 44 -4.76 -6.96 -1.74
N ARG A 45 -5.78 -7.84 -1.71
CA ARG A 45 -5.59 -9.30 -1.79
C ARG A 45 -4.89 -9.73 -3.08
N LYS A 46 -5.31 -9.22 -4.24
CA LYS A 46 -4.68 -9.52 -5.54
C LYS A 46 -3.22 -9.08 -5.55
N ARG A 47 -2.89 -7.91 -4.99
CA ARG A 47 -1.51 -7.38 -4.92
C ARG A 47 -0.65 -8.15 -3.92
N LEU A 48 -1.19 -8.54 -2.77
CA LEU A 48 -0.51 -9.41 -1.81
C LEU A 48 -0.21 -10.77 -2.45
N PHE A 49 -1.18 -11.36 -3.16
CA PHE A 49 -0.97 -12.59 -3.91
C PHE A 49 0.13 -12.43 -4.96
N GLN A 50 0.11 -11.37 -5.76
CA GLN A 50 1.17 -11.07 -6.74
C GLN A 50 2.55 -10.94 -6.08
N THR A 51 2.63 -10.30 -4.91
CA THR A 51 3.88 -10.14 -4.16
C THR A 51 4.39 -11.48 -3.62
N ILE A 52 3.50 -12.33 -3.08
CA ILE A 52 3.87 -13.65 -2.58
C ILE A 52 4.36 -14.53 -3.72
N VAL A 53 3.62 -14.56 -4.83
CA VAL A 53 4.00 -15.34 -6.02
C VAL A 53 5.35 -14.88 -6.57
N SER A 54 5.61 -13.57 -6.67
CA SER A 54 6.88 -13.07 -7.18
C SER A 54 8.07 -13.44 -6.27
N ILE A 55 7.90 -13.41 -4.95
CA ILE A 55 8.94 -13.83 -4.00
C ILE A 55 9.22 -15.34 -4.17
N VAL A 56 8.18 -16.16 -4.20
CA VAL A 56 8.32 -17.62 -4.31
C VAL A 56 9.00 -18.01 -5.62
N THR A 57 8.57 -17.44 -6.75
CA THR A 57 9.15 -17.76 -8.06
C THR A 57 10.62 -17.31 -8.16
N THR A 58 10.97 -16.16 -7.59
CA THR A 58 12.35 -15.67 -7.55
C THR A 58 13.25 -16.58 -6.71
N ILE A 59 12.77 -17.05 -5.55
CA ILE A 59 13.52 -17.99 -4.69
C ILE A 59 13.76 -19.30 -5.44
N ILE A 60 12.72 -19.88 -6.04
CA ILE A 60 12.86 -21.14 -6.79
C ILE A 60 13.86 -20.96 -7.94
N ALA A 61 13.72 -19.92 -8.75
CA ALA A 61 14.60 -19.67 -9.89
C ALA A 61 16.06 -19.45 -9.47
N SER A 62 16.31 -18.65 -8.44
CA SER A 62 17.66 -18.38 -7.94
C SER A 62 18.32 -19.62 -7.34
N VAL A 63 17.59 -20.39 -6.53
CA VAL A 63 18.09 -21.64 -5.93
C VAL A 63 18.40 -22.68 -7.01
N SER A 64 17.54 -22.84 -8.01
CA SER A 64 17.78 -23.76 -9.14
C SER A 64 19.06 -23.41 -9.91
N LEU A 65 19.28 -22.11 -10.21
CA LEU A 65 20.49 -21.66 -10.91
C LEU A 65 21.77 -21.89 -10.07
N ILE A 66 21.71 -21.63 -8.76
CA ILE A 66 22.85 -21.84 -7.85
C ILE A 66 23.16 -23.34 -7.72
N MET A 67 22.14 -24.20 -7.61
CA MET A 67 22.34 -25.65 -7.61
C MET A 67 22.96 -26.12 -8.92
N MET A 68 22.45 -25.70 -10.07
CA MET A 68 23.03 -26.05 -11.37
C MET A 68 24.50 -25.63 -11.46
N ALA A 69 24.83 -24.42 -11.01
CA ALA A 69 26.21 -23.92 -11.00
C ALA A 69 27.14 -24.66 -10.02
N SER A 70 26.60 -25.37 -9.02
CA SER A 70 27.37 -26.05 -7.97
C SER A 70 27.53 -27.55 -8.21
N PHE A 71 26.50 -28.23 -8.72
CA PHE A 71 26.48 -29.69 -8.90
C PHE A 71 26.98 -30.13 -10.27
N LEU A 72 26.88 -29.28 -11.30
CA LEU A 72 27.35 -29.62 -12.64
C LEU A 72 28.83 -29.19 -12.78
N ASN A 73 29.68 -30.10 -13.26
CA ASN A 73 31.04 -29.79 -13.68
C ASN A 73 31.03 -28.99 -14.99
N LEU A 74 30.60 -27.72 -14.90
CA LEU A 74 30.52 -26.80 -16.03
C LEU A 74 31.86 -26.10 -16.25
N ASN A 75 32.12 -25.72 -17.51
CA ASN A 75 33.22 -24.84 -17.85
C ASN A 75 33.10 -23.51 -17.06
N THR A 76 34.22 -22.98 -16.58
CA THR A 76 34.28 -21.77 -15.73
C THR A 76 33.55 -20.58 -16.36
N ILE A 77 33.62 -20.43 -17.69
CA ILE A 77 32.92 -19.38 -18.45
C ILE A 77 31.40 -19.50 -18.28
N ILE A 78 30.85 -20.70 -18.44
CA ILE A 78 29.42 -20.98 -18.34
C ILE A 78 28.94 -20.75 -16.90
N ARG A 79 29.75 -21.16 -15.92
CA ARG A 79 29.44 -20.95 -14.51
C ARG A 79 29.34 -19.45 -14.15
N ILE A 80 30.27 -18.63 -14.64
CA ILE A 80 30.24 -17.17 -14.46
C ILE A 80 28.98 -16.56 -15.08
N PHE A 81 28.61 -17.01 -16.28
CA PHE A 81 27.40 -16.54 -16.98
C PHE A 81 26.11 -16.91 -16.23
N LEU A 82 26.02 -18.12 -15.65
CA LEU A 82 24.86 -18.51 -14.84
C LEU A 82 24.72 -17.66 -13.58
N ILE A 83 25.84 -17.37 -12.90
CA ILE A 83 25.84 -16.53 -11.71
C ILE A 83 25.43 -15.09 -12.05
N SER A 84 25.88 -14.54 -13.19
CA SER A 84 25.48 -13.19 -13.60
C SER A 84 23.99 -13.11 -13.93
N ILE A 85 23.42 -14.12 -14.59
CA ILE A 85 21.97 -14.20 -14.83
C ILE A 85 21.19 -14.25 -13.51
N ALA A 86 21.63 -15.08 -12.56
CA ALA A 86 20.97 -15.17 -11.27
C ALA A 86 20.94 -13.81 -10.54
N LEU A 87 22.05 -13.06 -10.57
CA LEU A 87 22.12 -11.71 -10.02
C LEU A 87 21.16 -10.74 -10.71
N ILE A 88 21.06 -10.78 -12.04
CA ILE A 88 20.15 -9.93 -12.81
C ILE A 88 18.69 -10.22 -12.42
N ILE A 89 18.31 -11.50 -12.32
CA ILE A 89 16.95 -11.91 -11.92
C ILE A 89 16.61 -11.36 -10.52
N ILE A 90 17.55 -11.46 -9.57
CA ILE A 90 17.37 -10.92 -8.22
C ILE A 90 17.14 -9.41 -8.28
N ILE A 91 17.94 -8.66 -9.02
CA ILE A 91 17.79 -7.20 -9.14
C ILE A 91 16.42 -6.82 -9.72
N LEU A 92 15.99 -7.49 -10.80
CA LEU A 92 14.70 -7.24 -11.44
C LEU A 92 13.51 -7.56 -10.52
N SER A 93 13.61 -8.62 -9.73
CA SER A 93 12.59 -8.99 -8.74
C SER A 93 12.43 -7.93 -7.65
N ILE A 94 13.55 -7.39 -7.13
CA ILE A 94 13.56 -6.35 -6.10
C ILE A 94 12.88 -5.08 -6.63
N ILE A 95 13.22 -4.66 -7.84
CA ILE A 95 12.62 -3.49 -8.49
C ILE A 95 11.09 -3.68 -8.60
N SER A 96 10.65 -4.86 -9.03
CA SER A 96 9.22 -5.18 -9.19
C SER A 96 8.45 -5.12 -7.86
N ILE A 97 9.06 -5.59 -6.77
CA ILE A 97 8.49 -5.51 -5.42
C ILE A 97 8.39 -4.06 -4.95
N ILE A 98 9.45 -3.26 -5.13
CA ILE A 98 9.47 -1.85 -4.75
C ILE A 98 8.38 -1.05 -5.49
N LEU A 99 8.24 -1.27 -6.79
CA LEU A 99 7.20 -0.63 -7.60
C LEU A 99 5.78 -1.00 -7.15
N THR A 100 5.61 -2.22 -6.64
CA THR A 100 4.31 -2.70 -6.14
C THR A 100 3.99 -2.14 -4.74
N ASP A 101 4.94 -2.14 -3.80
CA ASP A 101 4.70 -1.63 -2.44
C ASP A 101 4.59 -0.09 -2.41
N SER A 102 5.38 0.63 -3.21
CA SER A 102 5.32 2.10 -3.27
C SER A 102 3.94 2.63 -3.71
N LYS A 103 3.20 1.88 -4.52
CA LYS A 103 1.84 2.24 -4.96
C LYS A 103 0.75 1.99 -3.91
N THR A 104 1.05 1.37 -2.77
CA THR A 104 0.03 0.88 -1.82
C THR A 104 0.08 1.52 -0.44
N GLY A 105 1.19 2.16 -0.05
CA GLY A 105 1.32 2.76 1.27
C GLY A 105 0.96 4.25 1.28
N TYR A 106 -0.14 4.62 1.93
CA TYR A 106 -0.30 5.99 2.41
C TYR A 106 0.51 6.17 3.69
N TYR A 107 1.17 7.31 3.81
CA TYR A 107 1.95 7.65 4.99
C TYR A 107 1.40 8.91 5.62
N GLU A 108 1.20 8.87 6.93
CA GLU A 108 0.76 10.03 7.70
C GLU A 108 1.95 10.71 8.36
N CYS A 109 2.06 12.03 8.18
CA CYS A 109 3.08 12.84 8.84
C CYS A 109 2.72 13.10 10.31
N PRO A 110 3.61 12.83 11.29
CA PRO A 110 3.32 13.07 12.71
C PRO A 110 3.23 14.56 13.08
N SER A 111 3.76 15.47 12.25
CA SER A 111 3.77 16.91 12.54
C SER A 111 2.56 17.67 11.99
N CYS A 112 1.97 17.21 10.89
CA CYS A 112 0.88 17.92 10.22
C CYS A 112 -0.30 17.02 9.83
N HIS A 113 -0.25 15.73 10.18
CA HIS A 113 -1.28 14.71 9.91
C HIS A 113 -1.69 14.58 8.44
N HIS A 114 -0.92 15.16 7.52
CA HIS A 114 -1.17 15.06 6.10
C HIS A 114 -0.80 13.66 5.60
N GLN A 115 -1.73 13.04 4.89
CA GLN A 115 -1.54 11.75 4.23
C GLN A 115 -1.01 11.96 2.82
N PHE A 116 0.07 11.28 2.47
CA PHE A 116 0.67 11.37 1.14
C PHE A 116 1.23 10.02 0.69
N MET A 117 1.40 9.88 -0.62
CA MET A 117 2.10 8.75 -1.24
C MET A 117 3.56 9.14 -1.47
N PRO A 118 4.53 8.39 -0.94
CA PRO A 118 5.94 8.70 -1.11
C PRO A 118 6.39 8.42 -2.54
N THR A 119 7.39 9.18 -3.00
CA THR A 119 8.07 8.90 -4.26
C THR A 119 9.02 7.70 -4.11
N ILE A 120 9.26 6.93 -5.18
CA ILE A 120 10.09 5.71 -5.15
C ILE A 120 11.50 6.02 -4.63
N HIS A 121 12.08 7.15 -5.01
CA HIS A 121 13.41 7.55 -4.58
C HIS A 121 13.49 7.78 -3.07
N GLU A 122 12.51 8.47 -2.48
CA GLU A 122 12.44 8.66 -1.02
C GLU A 122 12.08 7.37 -0.28
N TYR A 123 11.27 6.51 -0.90
CA TYR A 123 10.87 5.21 -0.38
C TYR A 123 12.09 4.28 -0.19
N VAL A 124 13.07 4.32 -1.09
CA VAL A 124 14.29 3.47 -1.03
C VAL A 124 15.37 4.07 -0.11
N LYS A 125 15.49 5.40 -0.07
CA LYS A 125 16.61 6.10 0.60
C LYS A 125 16.45 6.24 2.13
N GLY A 126 15.31 5.86 2.68
CA GLY A 126 14.97 6.06 4.09
C GLY A 126 15.29 4.86 5.00
N TYR A 127 15.73 5.16 6.22
CA TYR A 127 15.73 4.20 7.33
C TYR A 127 14.27 3.75 7.58
N HIS A 128 14.06 2.44 7.69
CA HIS A 128 12.74 1.84 7.84
C HIS A 128 12.67 1.00 9.12
N THR A 129 11.54 1.13 9.82
CA THR A 129 11.08 0.19 10.85
C THR A 129 9.83 -0.52 10.30
N PHE A 130 9.45 -1.66 10.86
CA PHE A 130 8.31 -2.47 10.40
C PHE A 130 7.02 -1.67 10.09
N THR A 131 6.74 -0.58 10.81
CA THR A 131 5.52 0.24 10.64
C THR A 131 5.76 1.71 10.31
N LYS A 132 7.02 2.17 10.31
CA LYS A 132 7.40 3.58 10.19
C LYS A 132 8.52 3.76 9.18
N ARG A 133 8.47 4.84 8.40
CA ARG A 133 9.53 5.18 7.44
C ARG A 133 9.92 6.63 7.52
N TYR A 134 11.22 6.88 7.40
CA TYR A 134 11.77 8.23 7.38
C TYR A 134 11.49 8.90 6.02
N LEU A 135 10.53 9.82 5.98
CA LEU A 135 10.06 10.46 4.76
C LEU A 135 9.97 11.98 4.93
N ARG A 136 10.17 12.72 3.84
CA ARG A 136 9.96 14.18 3.81
C ARG A 136 8.51 14.46 3.48
N CYS A 137 7.80 15.17 4.35
CA CYS A 137 6.42 15.52 4.08
C CYS A 137 6.34 16.60 2.97
N PRO A 138 5.52 16.43 1.92
CA PRO A 138 5.37 17.43 0.86
C PRO A 138 4.72 18.73 1.35
N LYS A 139 3.87 18.65 2.38
CA LYS A 139 3.14 19.81 2.93
C LYS A 139 3.99 20.64 3.90
N CYS A 140 4.58 20.01 4.92
CA CYS A 140 5.34 20.72 5.95
C CYS A 140 6.87 20.71 5.73
N LYS A 141 7.36 20.00 4.71
CA LYS A 141 8.78 19.86 4.33
C LYS A 141 9.72 19.29 5.41
N LYS A 142 9.20 18.94 6.59
CA LYS A 142 9.92 18.28 7.68
C LYS A 142 10.11 16.79 7.36
N THR A 143 11.30 16.27 7.64
CA THR A 143 11.62 14.84 7.56
C THR A 143 11.38 14.19 8.91
N ASN A 144 10.49 13.20 8.97
CA ASN A 144 10.14 12.50 10.19
C ASN A 144 9.87 11.02 9.89
N LEU A 145 9.78 10.20 10.95
CA LEU A 145 9.26 8.84 10.88
C LEU A 145 7.73 8.88 10.67
N CYS A 146 7.31 8.84 9.41
CA CYS A 146 5.91 8.75 9.02
C CYS A 146 5.38 7.33 9.24
N ARG A 147 4.15 7.20 9.77
CA ARG A 147 3.50 5.90 9.99
C ARG A 147 2.77 5.47 8.72
N ARG A 148 2.90 4.20 8.35
CA ARG A 148 2.08 3.61 7.29
C ARG A 148 0.62 3.57 7.78
N LYS A 149 -0.29 4.08 6.98
CA LYS A 149 -1.73 3.92 7.15
C LYS A 149 -2.26 3.02 6.03
N LEU A 150 -3.03 2.02 6.43
CA LEU A 150 -3.93 1.32 5.54
C LEU A 150 -5.16 2.23 5.43
N LYS A 151 -5.66 2.42 4.21
CA LYS A 151 -6.90 3.16 3.99
C LYS A 151 -8.08 2.34 4.51
#